data_AF-A0A3C1VQI1-F1
#
_entry.id   AF-A0A3C1VQI1-F1
#
_cell.length_a   1.000
_cell.length_b   1.000
_cell.length_c   1.000
_cell.angle_alpha   90.00
_cell.angle_beta   90.00
_cell.angle_gamma   90.00
#
_symmetry.space_group_name_H-M   'P 1'
#
loop_
_entity.id
_entity.type
_entity.pdbx_description
1 polymer ?
#
loop_
_entity_poly.entity_id
_entity_poly.type
_entity_poly.pdbx_seq_one_letter_code
_entity_poly.pdbx_strand_id
1 'polypeptide(L)'
;MKLELPDLPFGKDALEPHMSANTLDFHHGKHHNAYVVKGNELLEDAGLSADNLEALVIEAAKVGGGLFNNVGQHYNHSFFWNSISANGGGEPTGAIADAINASFGSFENFKKEFVAGGG
;
A
#
# COMPACT_ATOMS: atom_id res chain seq x y z
N MET A 1 7.83 -14.85 8.39
CA MET A 1 7.79 -14.98 6.92
C MET A 1 8.91 -14.14 6.30
N LYS A 2 9.28 -14.42 5.05
CA LYS A 2 10.13 -13.53 4.23
C LYS A 2 9.24 -12.56 3.45
N LEU A 3 9.71 -11.35 3.20
CA LEU A 3 9.04 -10.39 2.33
C LEU A 3 9.32 -10.72 0.86
N GLU A 4 8.30 -10.60 0.02
CA GLU A 4 8.38 -10.80 -1.43
C GLU A 4 7.77 -9.61 -2.15
N LEU A 5 8.37 -9.18 -3.25
CA LEU A 5 7.80 -8.12 -4.09
C LEU A 5 6.58 -8.71 -4.81
N PRO A 6 5.34 -8.24 -4.54
CA PRO A 6 4.16 -8.80 -5.19
C PRO A 6 4.13 -8.42 -6.67
N ASP A 7 3.62 -9.31 -7.52
CA ASP A 7 3.30 -8.95 -8.89
C ASP A 7 2.21 -7.87 -8.91
N LEU A 8 2.28 -6.97 -9.90
CA LEU A 8 1.23 -5.96 -10.09
C LEU A 8 -0.04 -6.63 -10.67
N PRO A 9 -1.25 -6.23 -10.23
CA PRO A 9 -2.49 -6.81 -10.74
C PRO A 9 -2.89 -6.30 -12.13
N PHE A 10 -2.05 -5.48 -12.76
CA PHE A 10 -2.30 -4.84 -14.06
C PHE A 10 -0.99 -4.67 -14.85
N GLY A 11 -1.12 -4.42 -16.16
CA GLY A 11 0.01 -4.17 -17.06
C GLY A 11 0.71 -2.84 -16.82
N LYS A 12 1.91 -2.67 -17.37
CA LYS A 12 2.80 -1.52 -17.12
C LYS A 12 2.20 -0.16 -17.49
N ASP A 13 1.40 -0.12 -18.54
CA ASP A 13 0.76 1.07 -19.11
C ASP A 13 -0.73 1.15 -18.76
N ALA A 14 -1.24 0.20 -17.97
CA ALA A 14 -2.67 0.05 -17.71
C ALA A 14 -3.28 1.23 -16.92
N LEU A 15 -2.45 2.06 -16.29
CA LEU A 15 -2.89 3.22 -15.51
C LEU A 15 -2.74 4.54 -16.26
N GLU A 16 -2.27 4.55 -17.51
CA GLU A 16 -2.20 5.77 -18.29
C GLU A 16 -3.61 6.31 -18.66
N PRO A 17 -3.81 7.64 -18.69
CA PRO A 17 -2.83 8.71 -18.45
C PRO A 17 -2.70 9.13 -16.97
N HIS A 18 -3.35 8.44 -16.04
CA HIS A 18 -3.40 8.82 -14.63
C HIS A 18 -2.10 8.52 -13.86
N MET A 19 -1.37 7.49 -14.27
CA MET A 19 -0.02 7.19 -13.80
C MET A 19 0.81 6.64 -14.96
N SER A 20 1.98 7.24 -15.20
CA SER A 20 2.85 6.82 -16.30
C SER A 20 3.48 5.45 -16.04
N ALA A 21 3.76 4.69 -17.10
CA ALA A 21 4.50 3.44 -17.01
C ALA A 21 5.89 3.63 -16.35
N ASN A 22 6.55 4.76 -16.61
CA ASN A 22 7.83 5.10 -15.98
C ASN A 22 7.69 5.27 -14.46
N THR A 23 6.65 5.96 -13.98
CA THR A 23 6.36 6.07 -12.55
C THR A 23 6.16 4.71 -11.93
N LEU A 24 5.36 3.85 -12.57
CA LEU A 24 5.07 2.51 -12.06
C LEU A 24 6.32 1.64 -11.98
N ASP A 25 7.14 1.62 -13.04
CA ASP A 25 8.38 0.83 -13.11
C ASP A 25 9.38 1.23 -12.01
N PHE A 26 9.54 2.53 -11.74
CA PHE A 26 10.41 2.99 -10.66
C PHE A 26 9.78 2.78 -9.28
N HIS A 27 8.50 3.07 -9.11
CA HIS A 27 7.83 3.00 -7.81
C HIS A 27 7.69 1.55 -7.32
N HIS A 28 7.29 0.63 -8.19
CA HIS A 28 7.24 -0.79 -7.88
C HIS A 28 8.63 -1.45 -7.95
N GLY A 29 9.29 -1.36 -9.11
CA GLY A 29 10.51 -2.13 -9.39
C GLY A 29 11.77 -1.63 -8.66
N LYS A 30 11.80 -0.37 -8.21
CA LYS A 30 12.92 0.19 -7.42
C LYS A 30 12.52 0.49 -5.98
N HIS A 31 11.54 1.37 -5.76
CA HIS A 31 11.22 1.85 -4.42
C HIS A 31 10.61 0.74 -3.55
N HIS A 32 9.55 0.07 -4.01
CA HIS A 32 8.94 -1.03 -3.27
C HIS A 32 9.93 -2.19 -3.07
N ASN A 33 10.67 -2.55 -4.12
CA ASN A 33 11.69 -3.61 -4.05
C ASN A 33 12.80 -3.29 -3.03
N ALA A 34 13.23 -2.04 -2.91
CA ALA A 34 14.24 -1.65 -1.91
C ALA A 34 13.74 -1.89 -0.47
N TYR A 35 12.45 -1.63 -0.18
CA TYR A 35 11.85 -1.95 1.12
C TYR A 35 11.79 -3.45 1.39
N VAL A 36 11.50 -4.26 0.36
CA VAL A 36 11.49 -5.73 0.47
C VAL A 36 12.89 -6.27 0.78
N VAL A 37 13.90 -5.85 0.00
CA VAL A 37 15.29 -6.30 0.18
C VAL A 37 15.81 -5.88 1.55
N LYS A 38 15.72 -4.59 1.89
CA LYS A 38 16.24 -4.09 3.17
C LYS A 38 15.44 -4.59 4.36
N GLY A 39 14.12 -4.74 4.23
CA GLY A 39 13.26 -5.32 5.25
C GLY A 39 13.67 -6.75 5.60
N ASN A 40 13.99 -7.58 4.59
CA ASN A 40 14.46 -8.95 4.82
C ASN A 40 15.82 -8.99 5.56
N GLU A 41 16.78 -8.15 5.20
CA GLU A 41 18.06 -8.06 5.92
C GLU A 41 17.84 -7.72 7.41
N LEU A 42 16.99 -6.73 7.69
CA LEU A 42 16.73 -6.28 9.06
C LEU A 42 15.90 -7.29 9.88
N LEU A 43 15.03 -8.08 9.23
CA LEU A 43 14.29 -9.16 9.88
C LEU A 43 15.21 -10.28 10.33
N GLU A 44 16.21 -10.63 9.50
CA GLU A 44 17.23 -11.61 9.83
C GLU A 44 18.08 -11.15 11.01
N ASP A 45 18.58 -9.91 10.97
CA ASP A 45 19.35 -9.31 12.07
C ASP A 45 18.55 -9.27 13.39
N ALA A 46 17.25 -9.03 13.32
CA ALA A 46 16.36 -8.99 14.48
C ALA A 46 15.86 -10.37 14.95
N GLY A 47 16.08 -11.44 14.17
CA GLY A 47 15.53 -12.77 14.43
C GLY A 47 14.00 -12.80 14.49
N LEU A 48 13.33 -11.90 13.77
CA LEU A 48 11.89 -11.68 13.87
C LEU A 48 11.15 -12.36 12.72
N SER A 49 10.06 -13.05 13.04
CA SER A 49 9.20 -13.69 12.05
C SER A 49 7.74 -13.68 12.52
N ALA A 50 6.81 -13.60 11.58
CA ALA A 50 5.37 -13.74 11.81
C ALA A 50 4.71 -14.57 10.70
N ASP A 51 3.46 -14.98 10.92
CA ASP A 51 2.69 -15.83 10.02
C ASP A 51 2.15 -15.08 8.78
N ASN A 52 1.91 -13.77 8.91
CA ASN A 52 1.44 -12.88 7.85
C ASN A 52 2.03 -11.47 7.99
N LEU A 53 1.83 -10.65 6.96
CA LEU A 53 2.47 -9.35 6.84
C LEU A 53 1.92 -8.35 7.87
N GLU A 54 0.63 -8.39 8.17
CA GLU A 54 -0.02 -7.53 9.17
C GLU A 54 0.55 -7.78 10.57
N ALA A 55 0.64 -9.05 10.96
CA ALA A 55 1.27 -9.45 12.21
C ALA A 55 2.76 -9.04 12.22
N LEU A 56 3.44 -9.17 11.09
CA LEU A 56 4.84 -8.77 10.96
C LEU A 56 5.02 -7.25 11.14
N VAL A 57 4.13 -6.43 10.61
CA VAL A 57 4.13 -4.97 10.84
C VAL A 57 3.97 -4.65 12.33
N ILE A 58 3.05 -5.32 13.02
CA ILE A 58 2.81 -5.14 14.46
C ILE A 58 4.07 -5.50 15.26
N GLU A 59 4.70 -6.63 14.98
CA GLU A 59 5.92 -7.05 15.66
C GLU A 59 7.11 -6.11 15.34
N ALA A 60 7.27 -5.73 14.06
CA ALA A 60 8.28 -4.77 13.65
C ALA A 60 8.10 -3.40 14.33
N ALA A 61 6.86 -2.97 14.57
CA ALA A 61 6.56 -1.71 15.27
C ALA A 61 7.07 -1.70 16.72
N LYS A 62 7.09 -2.86 17.40
CA LYS A 62 7.65 -2.98 18.77
C LYS A 62 9.16 -2.75 18.79
N VAL A 63 9.85 -3.11 17.70
CA VAL A 63 11.29 -2.84 17.50
C VAL A 63 11.52 -1.40 17.06
N GLY A 64 10.68 -0.91 16.14
CA GLY A 64 10.74 0.45 15.62
C GLY A 64 11.87 0.68 14.60
N GLY A 65 12.15 1.96 14.34
CA GLY A 65 13.27 2.40 13.50
C GLY A 65 13.24 1.84 12.08
N GLY A 66 14.42 1.46 11.56
CA GLY A 66 14.58 1.00 10.18
C GLY A 66 13.78 -0.26 9.87
N LEU A 67 13.63 -1.18 10.83
CA LEU A 67 12.87 -2.42 10.61
C LEU A 67 11.39 -2.11 10.39
N PHE A 68 10.78 -1.36 11.30
CA PHE A 68 9.39 -0.92 11.16
C PHE A 68 9.16 -0.14 9.86
N ASN A 69 10.06 0.80 9.54
CA ASN A 69 9.93 1.61 8.33
C ASN A 69 9.91 0.74 7.05
N ASN A 70 10.78 -0.25 6.92
CA ASN A 70 10.83 -1.09 5.72
C ASN A 70 9.65 -2.08 5.64
N VAL A 71 9.30 -2.74 6.75
CA VAL A 71 8.16 -3.67 6.79
C VAL A 71 6.84 -2.92 6.56
N GLY A 72 6.66 -1.78 7.22
CA GLY A 72 5.50 -0.92 7.05
C GLY A 72 5.38 -0.37 5.63
N GLN A 73 6.49 0.07 5.03
CA GLN A 73 6.45 0.54 3.64
C GLN A 73 6.16 -0.59 2.64
N HIS A 74 6.64 -1.81 2.88
CA HIS A 74 6.25 -2.96 2.07
C HIS A 74 4.73 -3.23 2.17
N TYR A 75 4.16 -3.17 3.37
CA TYR A 75 2.71 -3.26 3.56
C TYR A 75 1.96 -2.14 2.82
N ASN A 76 2.37 -0.88 3.02
CA ASN A 76 1.72 0.29 2.41
C ASN A 76 1.71 0.21 0.87
N HIS A 77 2.82 -0.17 0.25
CA HIS A 77 2.89 -0.29 -1.21
C HIS A 77 2.06 -1.47 -1.71
N SER A 78 2.13 -2.62 -1.03
CA SER A 78 1.31 -3.79 -1.39
C SER A 78 -0.19 -3.45 -1.32
N PHE A 79 -0.62 -2.69 -0.31
CA PHE A 79 -1.98 -2.19 -0.20
C PHE A 79 -2.32 -1.17 -1.32
N PHE A 80 -1.41 -0.25 -1.62
CA PHE A 80 -1.59 0.77 -2.66
C PHE A 80 -1.84 0.16 -4.05
N TRP A 81 -1.05 -0.85 -4.44
CA TRP A 81 -1.22 -1.52 -5.74
C TRP A 81 -2.57 -2.24 -5.87
N ASN A 82 -3.11 -2.74 -4.75
CA ASN A 82 -4.44 -3.36 -4.71
C ASN A 82 -5.58 -2.34 -4.61
N SER A 83 -5.29 -1.06 -4.35
CA SER A 83 -6.28 0.01 -4.23
C SER A 83 -6.52 0.78 -5.54
N ILE A 84 -5.74 0.49 -6.59
CA ILE A 84 -5.82 1.17 -7.89
C ILE A 84 -6.12 0.16 -9.00
N SER A 85 -6.75 0.62 -10.08
CA SER A 85 -7.17 -0.21 -11.21
C SER A 85 -7.25 0.62 -12.49
N ALA A 86 -6.94 -0.02 -13.62
CA ALA A 86 -7.11 0.54 -14.96
C ALA A 86 -8.56 0.96 -15.26
N ASN A 87 -9.52 0.23 -14.70
CA ASN A 87 -10.95 0.49 -14.85
C ASN A 87 -11.56 0.93 -13.51
N GLY A 88 -10.76 1.61 -12.67
CA GLY A 88 -11.17 2.11 -11.37
C GLY A 88 -11.92 3.45 -11.44
N GLY A 89 -12.12 4.04 -10.27
CA GLY A 89 -12.87 5.29 -10.11
C GLY A 89 -14.38 5.06 -9.97
N GLY A 90 -15.16 6.11 -10.24
CA GLY A 90 -16.60 6.13 -9.94
C GLY A 90 -16.90 6.32 -8.46
N GLU A 91 -18.16 6.10 -8.09
CA GLU A 91 -18.61 6.12 -6.69
C GLU A 91 -18.66 4.69 -6.13
N PRO A 92 -18.37 4.50 -4.84
CA PRO A 92 -18.52 3.20 -4.19
C PRO A 92 -19.98 2.75 -4.20
N THR A 93 -20.20 1.44 -4.08
CA THR A 93 -21.54 0.85 -3.98
C THR A 93 -21.64 -0.10 -2.80
N GLY A 94 -22.86 -0.39 -2.34
CA GLY A 94 -23.11 -1.35 -1.26
C GLY A 94 -22.64 -0.85 0.11
N ALA A 95 -22.24 -1.77 0.98
CA ALA A 95 -21.96 -1.46 2.39
C ALA A 95 -20.91 -0.36 2.60
N ILE A 96 -19.91 -0.25 1.71
CA ILE A 96 -18.90 0.80 1.80
C ILE A 96 -19.48 2.18 1.43
N ALA A 97 -20.41 2.26 0.49
CA ALA A 97 -21.10 3.50 0.14
C ALA A 97 -21.99 3.96 1.31
N ASP A 98 -22.70 3.02 1.93
CA ASP A 98 -23.54 3.29 3.10
C ASP A 98 -22.69 3.81 4.28
N ALA A 99 -21.55 3.16 4.54
CA ALA A 99 -20.62 3.60 5.58
C ALA A 99 -20.07 5.01 5.30
N ILE A 100 -19.69 5.30 4.05
CA ILE A 100 -19.22 6.63 3.65
C ILE A 100 -20.31 7.68 3.83
N ASN A 101 -21.54 7.40 3.40
CA ASN A 101 -22.66 8.33 3.55
C ASN A 101 -23.02 8.54 5.04
N ALA A 102 -22.93 7.50 5.87
CA ALA A 102 -23.18 7.62 7.31
C ALA A 102 -22.10 8.45 8.02
N SER A 103 -20.83 8.31 7.65
CA SER A 103 -19.72 9.01 8.30
C SER A 103 -19.47 10.42 7.78
N PHE A 104 -19.61 10.63 6.47
CA PHE A 104 -19.24 11.90 5.80
C PHE A 104 -20.44 12.64 5.22
N GLY A 105 -21.65 12.08 5.31
CA GLY A 105 -22.89 12.63 4.75
C GLY A 105 -23.04 12.46 3.24
N SER A 106 -21.93 12.32 2.50
CA SER A 106 -21.91 12.02 1.06
C SER A 106 -20.52 11.57 0.62
N PHE A 107 -20.45 10.85 -0.51
CA PHE A 107 -19.18 10.53 -1.16
C PHE A 107 -18.38 11.79 -1.57
N GLU A 108 -19.04 12.86 -1.97
CA GLU A 108 -18.37 14.11 -2.34
C GLU A 108 -17.71 14.81 -1.14
N ASN A 109 -18.33 14.76 0.04
CA ASN A 109 -17.69 15.24 1.27
C ASN A 109 -16.50 14.37 1.65
N PHE A 110 -16.65 13.05 1.59
CA PHE A 110 -15.53 12.13 1.81
C PHE A 110 -14.35 12.45 0.90
N LYS A 111 -14.58 12.66 -0.41
CA LYS A 111 -13.51 13.04 -1.34
C LYS A 111 -12.82 14.34 -0.94
N LYS A 112 -13.57 15.37 -0.53
CA LYS A 112 -13.00 16.65 -0.08
C LYS A 112 -12.11 16.46 1.14
N GLU A 113 -12.59 15.72 2.14
CA GLU A 113 -11.82 15.45 3.36
C GLU A 113 -10.60 14.57 3.07
N PHE A 114 -10.74 13.55 2.23
CA PHE A 114 -9.65 12.67 1.82
C PHE A 114 -8.54 13.44 1.08
N VAL A 115 -8.91 14.32 0.14
CA VAL A 115 -7.96 15.18 -0.57
C VAL A 115 -7.29 16.18 0.38
N ALA A 116 -8.05 16.77 1.31
CA ALA A 116 -7.49 17.69 2.30
C ALA A 116 -6.50 17.00 3.27
N GLY A 117 -6.77 15.74 3.64
CA GLY A 117 -5.92 14.94 4.52
C GLY A 117 -4.71 14.31 3.83
N GLY A 118 -4.68 14.26 2.50
CA GLY A 118 -3.54 13.77 1.72
C GLY A 118 -2.40 14.77 1.53
N GLY A 119 -2.52 15.98 2.11
CA GLY A 119 -1.55 17.07 2.06
C GLY A 119 -0.49 17.02 3.16
#